data_AF-A0A7X5V533-F1
#
_entry.id   AF-A0A7X5V533-F1
#
_cell.length_a   1.000
_cell.length_b   1.000
_cell.length_c   1.000
_cell.angle_alpha   90.00
_cell.angle_beta   90.00
_cell.angle_gamma   90.00
#
_symmetry.space_group_name_H-M   'P 1'
#
loop_
_entity.id
_entity.type
_entity.pdbx_description
1 polymer ?
#
loop_
_entity_poly.entity_id
_entity_poly.type
_entity_poly.pdbx_seq_one_letter_code
_entity_poly.pdbx_strand_id
1 'polypeptide(L)' 'MVPFRTRSPTLGSGLGLLGLTERAELIGGRLEHLSLNGHFVVRAWLPWPR' A
#
# COMPACT_ATOMS: atom_id res chain seq x y z
N MET A 1 0.61 -26.68 -19.35
CA MET A 1 -0.31 -25.69 -18.75
C MET A 1 -0.26 -25.85 -17.24
N VAL A 2 0.62 -25.11 -16.57
CA VAL A 2 0.76 -25.13 -15.11
C VAL A 2 -0.15 -24.06 -14.51
N PRO A 3 -1.05 -24.37 -13.55
CA PRO A 3 -1.85 -23.34 -12.91
C PRO A 3 -0.97 -22.53 -11.97
N PHE A 4 -0.80 -21.23 -12.27
CA PHE A 4 -0.12 -20.29 -11.38
C PHE A 4 -1.03 -19.98 -10.20
N ARG A 5 -1.00 -20.83 -9.16
CA ARG A 5 -1.55 -20.48 -7.85
C ARG A 5 -0.58 -19.52 -7.18
N THR A 6 -0.77 -18.22 -7.37
CA THR A 6 -0.02 -17.17 -6.66
C THR A 6 -0.47 -17.08 -5.22
N ARG A 7 -0.11 -18.06 -4.38
CA ARG A 7 0.03 -17.75 -2.95
C ARG A 7 1.44 -17.21 -2.76
N SER A 8 1.63 -15.94 -3.12
CA SER A 8 2.87 -15.24 -2.82
C SER A 8 2.99 -15.19 -1.29
N PRO A 9 4.16 -15.48 -0.70
CA PRO A 9 4.38 -15.41 0.76
C PRO A 9 4.15 -14.01 1.35
N THR A 10 3.82 -13.02 0.52
CA THR A 10 3.63 -11.61 0.85
C THR A 10 2.19 -11.23 1.25
N LEU A 11 1.20 -12.12 1.14
CA LEU A 11 -0.15 -11.81 1.65
C LEU A 11 -0.10 -11.69 3.19
N GLY A 12 -0.17 -10.45 3.69
CA GLY A 12 -0.15 -10.13 5.13
C GLY A 12 1.19 -9.64 5.67
N SER A 13 2.25 -9.56 4.86
CA SER A 13 3.59 -9.11 5.31
C SER A 13 3.76 -7.59 5.43
N GLY A 14 2.71 -6.81 5.15
CA GLY A 14 2.78 -5.34 5.10
C GLY A 14 3.46 -4.77 3.86
N LEU A 15 4.09 -5.60 3.02
CA LEU A 15 4.83 -5.16 1.83
C LEU A 15 3.97 -4.41 0.80
N GLY A 16 2.68 -4.72 0.70
CA GLY A 16 1.76 -3.98 -0.15
C GLY A 16 1.64 -2.51 0.25
N LEU A 17 1.55 -2.25 1.55
CA LEU A 17 1.46 -0.90 2.11
C LEU A 17 2.81 -0.18 2.01
N LEU A 18 3.91 -0.86 2.34
CA LEU A 18 5.25 -0.30 2.21
C LEU A 18 5.51 0.18 0.78
N GLY A 19 5.25 -0.66 -0.23
CA GLY A 19 5.43 -0.26 -1.63
C GLY A 19 4.53 0.90 -2.05
N LEU A 20 3.35 1.05 -1.43
CA LEU A 20 2.44 2.17 -1.66
C LEU A 20 2.96 3.46 -1.01
N THR A 21 3.51 3.38 0.20
CA THR A 21 4.19 4.48 0.87
C THR A 21 5.38 4.97 0.05
N GLU A 22 6.27 4.06 -0.34
CA GLU A 22 7.44 4.38 -1.18
C GLU A 22 7.03 5.09 -2.48
N ARG A 23 6.01 4.60 -3.19
CA ARG A 23 5.53 5.25 -4.42
C ARG A 23 4.90 6.61 -4.18
N ALA A 24 4.19 6.79 -3.07
CA ALA A 24 3.63 8.10 -2.71
C ALA A 24 4.76 9.11 -2.43
N GLU A 25 5.75 8.72 -1.64
CA GLU A 25 6.93 9.55 -1.33
C GLU A 25 7.75 9.89 -2.58
N LEU A 26 7.93 8.95 -3.49
CA LEU A 26 8.67 9.14 -4.75
C LEU A 26 8.10 10.26 -5.62
N ILE A 27 6.78 10.47 -5.58
CA ILE A 27 6.13 11.56 -6.33
C ILE A 27 5.98 12.84 -5.48
N GLY A 28 6.58 12.90 -4.29
CA GLY A 28 6.46 14.01 -3.35
C GLY A 28 5.15 14.01 -2.56
N GLY A 29 4.38 12.92 -2.62
CA GLY A 29 3.18 12.70 -1.82
C GLY A 29 3.47 12.11 -0.43
N ARG A 30 2.41 11.70 0.27
CA ARG A 30 2.49 11.04 1.58
C ARG A 30 1.38 10.01 1.72
N LEU A 31 1.67 8.91 2.41
CA LEU A 31 0.70 7.87 2.77
C LEU A 31 0.94 7.40 4.20
N GLU A 32 -0.13 7.35 5.00
CA GLU A 32 -0.12 6.79 6.34
C GLU A 32 -1.18 5.69 6.45
N HIS A 33 -0.88 4.66 7.25
CA HIS A 33 -1.85 3.63 7.61
C HIS A 33 -1.92 3.50 9.13
N LEU A 34 -3.14 3.42 9.66
CA LEU A 34 -3.39 3.35 11.09
C LEU A 34 -4.61 2.50 11.40
N SER A 35 -4.63 1.94 12.61
CA SER A 35 -5.83 1.33 13.19
C SER A 35 -6.56 2.39 14.01
N LEU A 36 -7.79 2.73 13.64
CA LEU A 36 -8.60 3.75 14.31
C LEU A 36 -10.02 3.22 14.52
N ASN A 37 -10.48 3.17 15.78
CA ASN A 37 -11.83 2.72 16.13
C ASN A 37 -12.21 1.34 15.57
N GLY A 38 -11.26 0.40 15.55
CA GLY A 38 -11.46 -0.94 14.96
C GLY A 38 -11.42 -0.98 13.43
N HIS A 39 -11.18 0.15 12.77
CA HIS A 39 -11.01 0.23 11.32
C HIS A 39 -9.53 0.30 10.93
N PHE A 40 -9.19 -0.38 9.84
CA PHE A 40 -7.93 -0.14 9.14
C PHE A 40 -8.11 1.05 8.19
N VAL A 41 -7.42 2.15 8.48
CA VAL A 41 -7.54 3.40 7.73
C VAL A 41 -6.25 3.63 6.96
N VAL A 42 -6.39 3.96 5.68
CA VAL A 42 -5.30 4.44 4.83
C VAL A 42 -5.62 5.87 4.42
N ARG A 43 -4.69 6.79 4.64
CA ARG A 43 -4.79 8.18 4.20
C ARG A 43 -3.65 8.48 3.26
N ALA A 44 -3.96 9.08 2.13
CA ALA A 44 -2.97 9.48 1.14
C ALA A 44 -3.23 10.91 0.69
N TRP A 45 -2.15 11.64 0.48
CA TRP A 45 -2.16 12.88 -0.29
C TRP A 45 -1.13 12.73 -1.41
N LEU A 46 -1.55 13.03 -2.62
CA LEU A 46 -0.74 12.87 -3.82
C LEU A 46 -0.75 14.20 -4.59
N PRO A 47 0.41 14.68 -5.04
CA PRO A 47 0.51 15.91 -5.83
C PRO A 47 0.15 15.60 -7.28
N TRP A 48 -1.14 15.33 -7.52
CA TRP A 48 -1.63 15.06 -8.87
C TRP A 48 -1.26 16.22 -9.80
N PRO A 49 -0.61 15.95 -10.94
CA PRO A 49 -0.50 16.95 -11.98
C PRO A 49 -1.91 17.33 -12.45
N ARG A 50 -2.04 18.56 -12.94
CA ARG A 50 -3.27 18.98 -13.62
C ARG A 50 -3.49 18.19 -14.91
#